data_AF-A0A816LKF4-F1
#
_entry.id   AF-A0A816LKF4-F1
#
_cell.length_a   1.000
_cell.length_b   1.000
_cell.length_c   1.000
_cell.angle_alpha   90.00
_cell.angle_beta   90.00
_cell.angle_gamma   90.00
#
_symmetry.space_group_name_H-M   'P 1'
#
loop_
_entity.id
_entity.type
_entity.pdbx_description
1 polymer ?
#
loop_
_entity_poly.entity_id
_entity_poly.type
_entity_poly.pdbx_seq_one_letter_code
_entity_poly.pdbx_strand_id
1 'polypeptide(L)'
;MWFSFFSFVILSADVVQQLNAISSPIPPYTNYTYATELQPNLADLWWSIDDLRNEITVEFHINTTGWIALGISPAGGMTGADIGLGWIDQSGQLHFEDRYAYGFYQPMVDNTTQDWLDCKAVK
;
A
#
# COMPACT_ATOMS: atom_id res chain seq x y z
N MET A 1 -25.50 14.53 -5.72
CA MET A 1 -24.66 13.47 -6.30
C MET A 1 -23.23 13.81 -5.98
N TRP A 2 -22.63 13.16 -5.00
CA TRP A 2 -21.22 13.33 -4.66
C TRP A 2 -20.54 11.98 -4.92
N PHE A 3 -19.63 11.95 -5.89
CA PHE A 3 -18.68 10.86 -6.05
C PHE A 3 -17.39 11.31 -5.38
N SER A 4 -17.09 10.76 -4.21
CA SER A 4 -15.77 10.92 -3.59
C SER A 4 -14.81 9.96 -4.29
N PHE A 5 -13.88 10.50 -5.07
CA PHE A 5 -12.77 9.73 -5.63
C PHE A 5 -11.66 9.70 -4.57
N PHE A 6 -11.38 8.54 -3.99
CA PHE A 6 -10.12 8.33 -3.29
C PHE A 6 -9.03 8.13 -4.33
N SER A 7 -7.85 8.74 -4.16
CA SER A 7 -6.70 8.44 -5.01
C SER A 7 -5.51 7.98 -4.18
N PHE A 8 -4.81 7.00 -4.73
CA PHE A 8 -3.68 6.33 -4.09
C PHE A 8 -2.36 7.03 -4.44
N VAL A 9 -1.47 7.14 -3.46
CA VAL A 9 -0.07 7.55 -3.68
C VAL A 9 0.82 6.34 -3.44
N ILE A 10 1.69 6.06 -4.41
CA ILE A 10 2.69 5.00 -4.32
C ILE A 10 4.05 5.68 -4.29
N LEU A 11 4.88 5.30 -3.33
CA LEU A 11 6.29 5.62 -3.33
C LEU A 11 7.07 4.31 -3.22
N SER A 12 8.08 4.13 -4.07
CA SER A 12 9.04 3.04 -3.94
C SER A 12 10.45 3.55 -4.26
N ALA A 13 11.44 3.03 -3.54
CA ALA A 13 12.85 3.14 -3.90
C ALA A 13 13.31 1.83 -4.58
N ASP A 14 14.16 1.95 -5.59
CA ASP A 14 14.82 0.84 -6.30
C ASP A 14 13.87 -0.20 -6.93
N VAL A 15 13.08 0.27 -7.91
CA VAL A 15 12.32 -0.59 -8.83
C VAL A 15 13.29 -1.46 -9.63
N VAL A 16 13.16 -2.79 -9.49
CA VAL A 16 13.89 -3.72 -10.35
C VAL A 16 13.22 -3.74 -11.72
N GLN A 17 13.82 -3.08 -12.71
CA GLN A 17 13.49 -3.37 -14.11
C GLN A 17 14.07 -4.74 -14.46
N GLN A 18 13.29 -5.81 -14.28
CA GLN A 18 13.73 -7.14 -14.70
C GLN A 18 13.75 -7.21 -16.24
N LEU A 19 14.94 -7.13 -16.82
CA LEU A 19 15.22 -7.68 -18.14
C LEU A 19 15.10 -9.21 -18.03
N ASN A 20 14.07 -9.75 -18.68
CA ASN A 20 13.89 -11.18 -19.02
C ASN A 20 13.64 -12.15 -17.85
N ALA A 21 12.40 -12.18 -17.35
CA ALA A 21 11.60 -13.37 -17.04
C ALA A 21 10.42 -12.92 -16.17
N ILE A 22 9.34 -12.46 -16.79
CA ILE A 22 8.13 -12.01 -16.08
C ILE A 22 7.52 -13.25 -15.42
N SER A 23 7.75 -13.45 -14.12
CA SER A 23 6.86 -14.29 -13.33
C SER A 23 5.47 -13.68 -13.47
N SER A 24 4.48 -14.46 -13.88
CA SER A 24 3.08 -14.01 -13.94
C SER A 24 2.71 -13.24 -12.67
N PRO A 25 1.84 -12.22 -12.74
CA PRO A 25 1.37 -11.50 -11.56
C PRO A 25 0.98 -12.50 -10.47
N ILE A 26 1.54 -12.32 -9.27
CA ILE A 26 1.23 -13.20 -8.14
C ILE A 26 -0.27 -12.97 -7.83
N PRO A 27 -1.12 -14.01 -7.92
CA PRO A 27 -2.54 -13.86 -7.63
C PRO A 27 -2.73 -13.45 -6.17
N PRO A 28 -3.80 -12.71 -5.85
CA PRO A 28 -4.06 -12.31 -4.49
C PRO A 28 -4.29 -13.52 -3.58
N TYR A 29 -4.01 -13.38 -2.28
CA TYR A 29 -4.18 -14.44 -1.28
C TYR A 29 -5.63 -14.89 -1.12
N THR A 30 -6.59 -14.04 -1.44
CA THR A 30 -8.02 -14.30 -1.35
C THR A 30 -8.79 -13.57 -2.47
N ASN A 31 -10.10 -13.77 -2.49
CA ASN A 31 -10.98 -13.04 -3.40
C ASN A 31 -11.29 -11.65 -2.85
N TYR A 32 -10.89 -10.63 -3.61
CA TYR A 32 -11.25 -9.24 -3.35
C TYR A 32 -12.37 -8.79 -4.29
N THR A 33 -13.14 -7.80 -3.83
CA THR A 33 -14.26 -7.25 -4.60
C THR A 33 -13.75 -6.36 -5.73
N TYR A 34 -12.67 -5.62 -5.47
CA TYR A 34 -12.11 -4.64 -6.38
C TYR A 34 -10.63 -4.92 -6.65
N ALA A 35 -10.18 -4.54 -7.83
CA ALA A 35 -8.82 -4.71 -8.29
C ALA A 35 -8.43 -3.58 -9.25
N THR A 36 -7.16 -3.20 -9.24
CA THR A 36 -6.58 -2.31 -10.23
C THR A 36 -5.09 -2.62 -10.43
N GLU A 37 -4.63 -2.56 -11.67
CA GLU A 37 -3.20 -2.54 -11.99
C GLU A 37 -2.75 -1.08 -11.90
N LEU A 38 -1.90 -0.77 -10.93
CA LEU A 38 -1.39 0.59 -10.71
C LEU A 38 -0.26 0.93 -11.68
N GLN A 39 0.57 -0.07 -12.00
CA GLN A 39 1.61 0.05 -13.02
C GLN A 39 1.80 -1.29 -13.76
N PRO A 40 1.78 -1.28 -15.11
CA PRO A 40 1.91 -2.48 -15.92
C PRO A 40 3.09 -3.38 -15.52
N ASN A 41 2.80 -4.63 -15.16
CA ASN A 41 3.77 -5.65 -14.74
C ASN A 41 4.63 -5.28 -13.52
N LEU A 42 4.26 -4.26 -12.75
CA LEU A 42 5.03 -3.84 -11.58
C LEU A 42 4.22 -3.84 -10.30
N ALA A 43 2.99 -3.31 -10.33
CA ALA A 43 2.22 -3.00 -9.14
C ALA A 43 0.73 -3.27 -9.34
N ASP A 44 0.18 -4.11 -8.48
CA ASP A 44 -1.22 -4.52 -8.47
C ASP A 44 -1.83 -4.29 -7.08
N LEU A 45 -3.08 -3.82 -7.06
CA LEU A 45 -3.82 -3.49 -5.85
C LEU A 45 -5.19 -4.15 -5.86
N TRP A 46 -5.52 -4.81 -4.77
CA TRP A 46 -6.84 -5.39 -4.52
C TRP A 46 -7.40 -4.90 -3.19
N TRP A 47 -8.72 -4.74 -3.11
CA TRP A 47 -9.36 -4.40 -1.85
C TRP A 47 -10.82 -4.87 -1.75
N SER A 48 -11.26 -4.99 -0.50
CA SER A 48 -12.64 -5.26 -0.13
C SER A 48 -13.03 -4.34 1.02
N ILE A 49 -14.32 -3.98 1.07
CA ILE A 49 -14.89 -3.11 2.09
C ILE A 49 -15.80 -3.97 2.97
N ASP A 50 -15.60 -3.89 4.29
CA ASP A 50 -16.51 -4.45 5.28
C ASP A 50 -17.25 -3.30 5.98
N ASP A 51 -18.45 -3.00 5.49
CA ASP A 51 -19.30 -1.92 6.04
C ASP A 51 -19.75 -2.19 7.48
N LEU A 52 -19.80 -3.45 7.92
CA LEU A 52 -20.21 -3.80 9.29
C LEU A 52 -19.10 -3.51 10.29
N ARG A 53 -17.85 -3.73 9.89
CA ARG A 53 -16.65 -3.43 10.69
C ARG A 53 -16.11 -2.02 10.46
N ASN A 54 -16.57 -1.35 9.41
CA ASN A 54 -16.03 -0.08 8.94
C ASN A 54 -14.51 -0.20 8.64
N GLU A 55 -14.14 -1.28 7.95
CA GLU A 55 -12.76 -1.63 7.62
C GLU A 55 -12.60 -1.81 6.11
N ILE A 56 -11.42 -1.47 5.60
CA ILE A 56 -10.99 -1.80 4.24
C ILE A 56 -9.82 -2.76 4.36
N THR A 57 -9.95 -3.95 3.78
CA THR A 57 -8.82 -4.87 3.64
C THR A 57 -8.18 -4.65 2.29
N VAL A 58 -6.87 -4.41 2.30
CA VAL A 58 -6.09 -4.10 1.11
C VAL A 58 -4.97 -5.13 0.96
N GLU A 59 -4.75 -5.55 -0.28
CA GLU A 59 -3.59 -6.34 -0.66
C GLU A 59 -2.87 -5.65 -1.81
N PHE A 60 -1.58 -5.38 -1.58
CA PHE A 60 -0.75 -4.64 -2.51
C PHE A 60 0.48 -5.48 -2.87
N HIS A 61 0.59 -5.82 -4.15
CA HIS A 61 1.75 -6.53 -4.67
C HIS A 61 2.58 -5.57 -5.52
N ILE A 62 3.88 -5.52 -5.24
CA ILE A 62 4.83 -4.75 -6.03
C ILE A 62 6.19 -5.47 -6.05
N ASN A 63 6.84 -5.50 -7.21
CA ASN A 63 8.18 -6.06 -7.33
C ASN A 63 9.24 -4.99 -7.02
N THR A 64 9.74 -4.99 -5.78
CA THR A 64 10.79 -4.07 -5.31
C THR A 64 11.80 -4.77 -4.43
N THR A 65 13.00 -4.18 -4.31
CA THR A 65 14.02 -4.59 -3.32
C THR A 65 14.06 -3.68 -2.10
N GLY A 66 13.33 -2.57 -2.14
CA GLY A 66 13.25 -1.60 -1.06
C GLY A 66 11.99 -1.75 -0.23
N TRP A 67 11.43 -0.60 0.13
CA TRP A 67 10.18 -0.47 0.86
C TRP A 67 9.01 -0.22 -0.10
N ILE A 68 7.81 -0.46 0.41
CA ILE A 68 6.54 -0.22 -0.25
C ILE A 68 5.71 0.69 0.64
N ALA A 69 4.96 1.62 0.04
CA ALA A 69 3.99 2.41 0.78
C ALA A 69 2.73 2.63 -0.05
N LEU A 70 1.59 2.58 0.62
CA LEU A 70 0.29 2.89 0.05
C LEU A 70 -0.37 3.96 0.93
N GLY A 71 -0.72 5.08 0.32
CA GLY A 71 -1.40 6.18 1.00
C GLY A 71 -2.81 6.43 0.49
N ILE A 72 -3.72 6.80 1.41
CA ILE A 72 -5.04 7.33 1.10
C ILE A 72 -5.03 8.83 1.43
N SER A 73 -5.46 9.67 0.48
CA SER A 73 -5.55 11.12 0.70
C SER A 73 -6.80 11.72 0.06
N PRO A 74 -7.29 12.88 0.56
CA PRO A 74 -8.46 13.55 0.00
C PRO A 74 -8.28 14.01 -1.45
N ALA A 75 -7.06 14.32 -1.87
CA ALA A 75 -6.76 14.92 -3.17
C ALA A 75 -5.90 14.02 -4.08
N GLY A 76 -5.60 12.79 -3.64
CA GLY A 76 -4.73 11.88 -4.39
C GLY A 76 -3.25 12.24 -4.40
N GLY A 77 -2.83 13.18 -3.56
CA GLY A 77 -1.46 13.65 -3.44
C GLY A 77 -0.85 13.24 -2.11
N MET A 78 0.49 13.35 -2.02
CA MET A 78 1.22 12.95 -0.82
C MET A 78 0.84 13.79 0.40
N THR A 79 0.58 15.08 0.23
CA THR A 79 0.23 15.97 1.35
C THR A 79 -1.15 15.60 1.90
N GLY A 80 -1.20 15.32 3.20
CA GLY A 80 -2.40 14.85 3.89
C GLY A 80 -2.71 13.38 3.66
N ALA A 81 -1.76 12.60 3.14
CA ALA A 81 -1.92 11.16 2.98
C ALA A 81 -1.65 10.44 4.30
N ASP A 82 -2.54 9.51 4.62
CA ASP A 82 -2.41 8.51 5.66
C ASP A 82 -1.89 7.22 5.01
N ILE A 83 -0.79 6.68 5.51
CA ILE A 83 0.12 5.78 4.78
C ILE A 83 0.51 4.56 5.61
N GLY A 84 0.20 3.38 5.10
CA GLY A 84 0.86 2.14 5.50
C GLY A 84 2.18 1.96 4.74
N LEU A 85 3.30 1.82 5.46
CA LEU A 85 4.64 1.61 4.91
C LEU A 85 5.22 0.27 5.40
N GLY A 86 5.74 -0.55 4.49
CA GLY A 86 6.33 -1.85 4.81
C GLY A 86 7.64 -2.12 4.09
N TRP A 87 8.53 -2.90 4.72
CA TRP A 87 9.80 -3.33 4.12
C TRP A 87 10.30 -4.63 4.74
N ILE A 88 11.20 -5.30 4.02
CA ILE A 88 11.96 -6.44 4.55
C ILE A 88 13.37 -5.95 4.88
N ASP A 89 13.83 -6.18 6.11
CA ASP A 89 15.20 -5.82 6.48
C ASP A 89 16.24 -6.85 5.97
N GLN A 90 17.51 -6.58 6.23
CA GLN A 90 18.61 -7.45 5.80
C GLN A 90 18.58 -8.85 6.42
N SER A 91 17.85 -9.04 7.53
CA SER A 91 17.67 -10.33 8.18
C SER A 91 16.49 -11.13 7.64
N GLY A 92 15.69 -10.53 6.74
CA GLY A 92 14.46 -11.12 6.22
C GLY A 92 13.23 -10.86 7.09
N GLN A 93 13.32 -9.98 8.09
CA GLN A 93 12.18 -9.62 8.94
C GLN A 93 11.31 -8.58 8.25
N LEU A 94 9.98 -8.81 8.28
CA LEU A 94 8.98 -7.83 7.86
C LEU A 94 8.82 -6.75 8.93
N HIS A 95 8.86 -5.51 8.49
CA HIS A 95 8.52 -4.33 9.27
C HIS A 95 7.34 -3.61 8.61
N PHE A 96 6.48 -3.04 9.44
CA PHE A 96 5.32 -2.27 9.02
C PHE A 96 5.12 -1.08 9.95
N GLU A 97 4.83 0.08 9.39
CA GLU A 97 4.58 1.30 10.13
C GLU A 97 3.39 2.05 9.54
N ASP A 98 2.63 2.66 10.45
CA ASP A 98 1.64 3.68 10.13
C ASP A 98 2.30 5.06 10.11
N ARG A 99 2.05 5.83 9.05
CA ARG A 99 2.70 7.11 8.81
C ARG A 99 1.75 8.14 8.23
N TYR A 100 1.97 9.40 8.59
CA TYR A 100 1.25 10.54 8.04
C TYR A 100 2.18 11.49 7.27
N ALA A 101 1.76 11.91 6.08
CA ALA A 101 2.50 12.80 5.21
C ALA A 101 2.00 14.24 5.28
N TYR A 102 2.77 15.11 5.94
CA TYR A 102 2.45 16.54 6.06
C TYR A 102 2.82 17.38 4.83
N GLY A 103 3.53 16.81 3.86
CA GLY A 103 4.04 17.52 2.70
C GLY A 103 4.79 16.59 1.75
N PHE A 104 5.48 17.15 0.77
CA PHE A 104 6.31 16.41 -0.18
C PHE A 104 7.69 16.07 0.40
N TYR A 105 7.69 15.45 1.59
CA TYR A 105 8.88 14.98 2.29
C TYR A 105 8.56 13.71 3.05
N GLN A 106 9.58 13.03 3.60
CA GLN A 106 9.40 11.74 4.26
C GLN A 106 8.22 11.74 5.25
N PRO A 107 7.22 10.85 5.07
CA PRO A 107 6.10 10.74 6.00
C PRO A 107 6.60 10.44 7.42
N MET A 108 6.00 11.08 8.41
CA MET A 108 6.34 10.88 9.81
C MET A 108 5.57 9.69 10.36
N VAL A 109 6.14 8.94 11.30
CA VAL A 109 5.40 7.89 12.03
C VAL A 109 4.21 8.53 12.72
N ASP A 110 3.01 7.98 12.49
CA ASP A 110 1.84 8.41 13.23
C ASP A 110 1.88 7.76 14.61
N ASN A 111 1.95 8.59 15.64
CA ASN A 111 1.95 8.16 17.03
C ASN A 111 0.68 8.59 17.77
N THR A 112 -0.27 9.17 17.04
CA THR A 112 -1.52 9.72 17.58
C THR A 112 -2.69 8.80 17.33
N THR A 113 -2.75 8.20 16.14
CA THR A 113 -3.74 7.21 15.74
C THR A 113 -3.04 6.02 15.08
N GLN A 114 -3.72 4.87 15.11
CA GLN A 114 -3.29 3.67 14.39
C GLN A 114 -4.43 3.27 13.47
N ASP A 115 -4.31 3.67 12.22
CA ASP A 115 -5.31 3.53 11.17
C ASP A 115 -4.94 2.37 10.23
N TRP A 116 -3.64 2.06 10.09
CA TRP A 116 -3.15 0.92 9.32
C TRP A 116 -2.69 -0.24 10.19
N LEU A 117 -3.14 -1.45 9.86
CA LEU A 117 -2.77 -2.68 10.57
C LEU A 117 -2.26 -3.75 9.59
N ASP A 118 -1.14 -4.39 9.92
CA ASP A 118 -0.67 -5.57 9.19
C ASP A 118 -1.58 -6.77 9.50
N CYS A 119 -2.30 -7.26 8.50
CA CYS A 119 -3.17 -8.43 8.61
C CYS A 119 -2.42 -9.72 9.01
N LYS A 120 -1.09 -9.79 8.83
CA LYS A 120 -0.26 -10.92 9.28
C LYS A 120 0.24 -10.77 10.72
N ALA A 121 0.22 -9.55 11.28
CA ALA A 121 0.56 -9.27 12.67
C ALA A 121 -0.62 -9.49 13.63
N VAL A 122 -1.85 -9.61 13.12
CA VAL A 122 -3.03 -10.01 13.90
C VAL A 122 -3.07 -11.54 14.06
N LYS A 123 -2.27 -12.06 15.00
CA LYS A 123 -2.36 -13.43 15.51
C LYS A 123 -2.32 -13.46 17.02
#